data_AF-A0A1V4ZVJ5-F1
#
_entry.id   AF-A0A1V4ZVJ5-F1
#
_cell.length_a   1.000
_cell.length_b   1.000
_cell.length_c   1.000
_cell.angle_alpha   90.00
_cell.angle_beta   90.00
_cell.angle_gamma   90.00
#
_symmetry.space_group_name_H-M   'P 1'
#
loop_
_entity.id
_entity.type
_entity.pdbx_description
1 polymer ?
#
loop_
_entity_poly.entity_id
_entity_poly.type
_entity_poly.pdbx_seq_one_letter_code
_entity_poly.pdbx_strand_id
1 'polypeptide(L)'
;MRDRELVIASAAAAVVLIAAGIFIVYPLMVSPYSRSETGNISAGTTGTTPEITVSGTTTPSDILPKISLKQVTALVREDYSEYQYSIAGISLTGQYAGKPLYVVELIPVGDSVAERNETIFIDATTGDYYNPAQENAEISIEQAKDLARASFPQLSPDRVKMKFSDGSQYARGWEFSLINGDNQLVQGGLNADTGDLSWYAFGIVRKDRPENPSITLDAAQHIAEKEIQKHNGDLPITMTEARLDPLGMPGEKIAGKYVFVFKRIIRDIPCDSDGLTLTVDSVAGSVVEYRKSWSLPENAVASSASPAITKEVAIKTVQQEATRIYLASVAGLRIRSANLVWKDFHNPDKVTPAPGSIPLAWKVQFDDEILRAQQWPGTATGWVDAQTGSLVEMYYRH
;
A
#
# COMPACT_ATOMS: atom_id res chain seq x y z
N MET A 1 -9.07 34.29 -54.91
CA MET A 1 -8.73 35.62 -54.37
C MET A 1 -9.59 35.86 -53.15
N ARG A 2 -8.93 36.14 -52.01
CA ARG A 2 -9.43 36.55 -50.70
C ARG A 2 -10.03 35.48 -49.79
N ASP A 3 -9.13 34.87 -49.02
CA ASP A 3 -9.00 34.97 -47.56
C ASP A 3 -10.29 35.14 -46.75
N ARG A 4 -10.53 34.16 -45.87
CA ARG A 4 -10.84 34.41 -44.47
C ARG A 4 -10.42 33.22 -43.61
N GLU A 5 -9.59 33.53 -42.62
CA GLU A 5 -9.23 32.71 -41.47
C GLU A 5 -10.46 32.22 -40.71
N LEU A 6 -10.42 30.99 -40.17
CA LEU A 6 -10.83 30.74 -38.79
C LEU A 6 -10.39 29.35 -38.29
N VAL A 7 -9.42 29.39 -37.37
CA VAL A 7 -9.28 28.58 -36.13
C VAL A 7 -9.16 27.06 -36.25
N ILE A 8 -7.91 26.62 -36.07
CA ILE A 8 -7.50 25.27 -35.68
C ILE A 8 -7.99 25.03 -34.24
N ALA A 9 -8.95 24.14 -34.07
CA ALA A 9 -9.31 23.61 -32.75
C ALA A 9 -8.28 22.55 -32.35
N SER A 10 -7.49 22.81 -31.31
CA SER A 10 -6.68 21.78 -30.67
C SER A 10 -7.60 20.81 -29.91
N ALA A 11 -7.51 19.54 -30.26
CA ALA A 11 -8.14 18.48 -29.50
C ALA A 11 -7.35 18.29 -28.19
N ALA A 12 -7.84 18.87 -27.10
CA ALA A 12 -7.40 18.52 -25.76
C ALA A 12 -7.85 17.08 -25.47
N ALA A 13 -6.89 16.16 -25.39
CA ALA A 13 -7.12 14.81 -24.90
C ALA A 13 -7.46 14.88 -23.40
N ALA A 14 -8.74 14.70 -23.07
CA ALA A 14 -9.20 14.54 -21.70
C ALA A 14 -8.69 13.21 -21.15
N VAL A 15 -7.81 13.27 -20.16
CA VAL A 15 -7.39 12.12 -19.37
C VAL A 15 -8.56 11.73 -18.46
N VAL A 16 -9.18 10.59 -18.76
CA VAL A 16 -10.24 9.98 -17.97
C VAL A 16 -9.59 9.23 -16.80
N LEU A 17 -9.69 9.79 -15.59
CA LEU A 17 -9.34 9.11 -14.34
C LEU A 17 -10.54 8.25 -13.88
N ILE A 18 -10.36 6.93 -13.95
CA ILE A 18 -11.34 5.92 -13.51
C ILE A 18 -11.06 5.59 -12.04
N ALA A 19 -11.93 6.03 -11.14
CA ALA A 19 -11.92 5.66 -9.73
C ALA A 19 -12.74 4.38 -9.52
N ALA A 20 -12.18 3.22 -9.87
CA ALA A 20 -12.63 1.97 -9.27
C ALA A 20 -12.17 1.97 -7.80
N GLY A 21 -13.04 1.54 -6.88
CA GLY A 21 -12.79 1.41 -5.44
C GLY A 21 -11.74 0.35 -5.10
N ILE A 22 -10.56 0.48 -5.68
CA ILE A 22 -9.31 -0.11 -5.30
C ILE A 22 -8.40 1.10 -5.05
N PHE A 23 -8.04 1.36 -3.80
CA PHE A 23 -6.93 2.26 -3.50
C PHE A 23 -5.64 1.60 -4.01
N ILE A 24 -5.39 1.65 -5.32
CA ILE A 24 -4.03 1.59 -5.87
C ILE A 24 -3.53 3.02 -5.80
N VAL A 25 -2.99 3.37 -4.64
CA VAL A 25 -2.13 4.54 -4.51
C VAL A 25 -0.83 4.17 -5.22
N TYR A 26 -0.58 4.76 -6.38
CA TYR A 26 0.79 4.89 -6.86
C TYR A 26 1.56 5.70 -5.82
N PRO A 27 2.65 5.18 -5.22
CA PRO A 27 3.44 5.97 -4.28
C PRO A 27 4.24 7.00 -5.07
N LEU A 28 3.77 8.25 -5.09
CA LEU A 28 4.68 9.38 -5.14
C LEU A 28 5.41 9.38 -3.79
N MET A 29 6.69 8.99 -3.82
CA MET A 29 7.56 9.01 -2.66
C MET A 29 7.64 10.45 -2.15
N VAL A 30 7.19 10.66 -0.92
CA VAL A 30 7.44 11.89 -0.17
C VAL A 30 8.12 11.46 1.12
N SER A 31 9.45 11.54 1.13
CA SER A 31 10.22 11.57 2.38
C SER A 31 10.36 13.04 2.82
N PRO A 32 9.97 13.41 4.05
CA PRO A 32 10.24 14.73 4.59
C PRO A 32 11.52 14.69 5.44
N TYR A 33 12.71 14.66 4.82
CA TYR A 33 13.95 14.97 5.54
C TYR A 33 15.01 15.60 4.62
N SER A 34 15.09 16.93 4.63
CA SER A 34 16.34 17.69 4.76
C SER A 34 16.04 19.19 4.64
N ARG A 35 16.36 19.91 5.72
CA ARG A 35 16.55 21.36 5.70
C ARG A 35 18.06 21.55 5.76
N SER A 36 18.67 21.93 4.64
CA SER A 36 20.01 22.52 4.62
C SER A 36 20.05 23.62 3.57
N GLU A 37 20.86 24.63 3.88
CA GLU A 37 20.84 25.99 3.36
C GLU A 37 21.02 26.09 1.84
N THR A 38 20.27 27.00 1.24
CA THR A 38 20.30 27.36 -0.18
C THR A 38 21.61 28.04 -0.55
N GLY A 39 22.51 27.32 -1.22
CA GLY A 39 23.51 27.90 -2.12
C GLY A 39 22.97 27.89 -3.55
N ASN A 40 22.64 29.05 -4.11
CA ASN A 40 22.15 29.20 -5.48
C ASN A 40 23.20 28.73 -6.50
N ILE A 41 22.82 27.81 -7.40
CA ILE A 41 23.56 27.55 -8.65
C ILE A 41 22.58 27.67 -9.81
N SER A 42 22.94 28.54 -10.76
CA SER A 42 22.18 28.87 -11.97
C SER A 42 22.13 27.70 -12.96
N ALA A 43 21.00 27.57 -13.65
CA ALA A 43 20.79 26.64 -14.77
C ALA A 43 21.72 26.98 -15.96
N GLY A 44 22.33 25.95 -16.54
CA GLY A 44 23.16 26.01 -17.74
C GLY A 44 22.77 24.90 -18.74
N THR A 45 22.86 25.24 -20.01
CA THR A 45 22.26 24.60 -21.19
C THR A 45 22.87 23.25 -21.61
N THR A 46 22.06 22.48 -22.34
CA THR A 46 22.28 21.21 -23.08
C THR A 46 23.71 20.84 -23.51
N GLY A 47 24.09 19.58 -23.26
CA GLY A 47 25.10 18.84 -24.05
C GLY A 47 25.98 17.92 -23.20
N THR A 48 26.09 16.65 -23.63
CA THR A 48 26.96 15.56 -23.14
C THR A 48 26.50 14.79 -21.89
N THR A 49 26.62 13.45 -22.00
CA THR A 49 26.46 12.48 -20.92
C THR A 49 27.28 12.94 -19.70
N PRO A 50 26.70 13.10 -18.51
CA PRO A 50 27.46 13.57 -17.35
C PRO A 50 28.55 12.56 -17.02
N GLU A 51 29.78 13.06 -16.95
CA GLU A 51 30.95 12.34 -16.47
C GLU A 51 30.74 12.08 -14.97
N ILE A 52 30.62 10.80 -14.59
CA ILE A 52 30.39 10.39 -13.19
C ILE A 52 31.59 10.88 -12.36
N THR A 53 31.39 11.95 -11.61
CA THR A 53 32.46 12.58 -10.81
C THR A 53 32.50 11.91 -9.44
N VAL A 54 33.55 11.12 -9.19
CA VAL A 54 33.80 10.51 -7.88
C VAL A 54 34.49 11.54 -6.98
N SER A 55 33.75 12.15 -6.07
CA SER A 55 34.32 12.99 -5.01
C SER A 55 34.40 12.18 -3.71
N GLY A 56 35.59 11.76 -3.31
CA GLY A 56 35.81 11.00 -2.07
C GLY A 56 35.96 11.92 -0.87
N THR A 57 35.10 11.75 0.14
CA THR A 57 35.37 12.27 1.49
C THR A 57 35.84 11.11 2.37
N THR A 58 37.06 11.24 2.90
CA THR A 58 37.77 10.37 3.87
C THR A 58 37.12 9.01 4.17
N THR A 59 37.59 7.98 3.47
CA THR A 59 37.27 6.57 3.73
C THR A 59 37.99 6.09 5.00
N PRO A 60 37.34 5.37 5.93
CA PRO A 60 38.04 4.48 6.85
C PRO A 60 38.77 3.42 6.03
N SER A 61 40.09 3.29 6.20
CA SER A 61 41.01 2.55 5.33
C SER A 61 40.81 1.02 5.21
N ASP A 62 39.81 0.42 5.85
CA ASP A 62 39.79 -1.04 6.03
C ASP A 62 38.69 -1.80 5.28
N ILE A 63 37.79 -1.13 4.53
CA ILE A 63 36.72 -1.81 3.78
C ILE A 63 36.65 -1.32 2.34
N LEU A 64 37.13 -2.15 1.40
CA LEU A 64 37.07 -1.90 -0.04
C LEU A 64 35.71 -2.29 -0.62
N PRO A 65 35.17 -1.51 -1.58
CA PRO A 65 33.94 -1.87 -2.28
C PRO A 65 34.13 -3.19 -3.07
N LYS A 66 33.17 -4.10 -2.96
CA LYS A 66 33.16 -5.39 -3.69
C LYS A 66 32.31 -5.36 -4.96
N ILE A 67 31.41 -4.39 -5.10
CA ILE A 67 30.65 -4.17 -6.32
C ILE A 67 31.20 -2.95 -7.08
N SER A 68 31.18 -3.02 -8.40
CA SER A 68 31.63 -1.95 -9.28
C SER A 68 30.56 -0.88 -9.48
N LEU A 69 30.97 0.33 -9.87
CA LEU A 69 30.04 1.40 -10.26
C LEU A 69 29.07 0.96 -11.37
N LYS A 70 29.54 0.13 -12.32
CA LYS A 70 28.67 -0.44 -13.37
C LYS A 70 27.56 -1.31 -12.78
N GLN A 71 27.86 -2.10 -11.77
CA GLN A 71 26.85 -2.92 -11.07
C GLN A 71 25.88 -2.04 -10.28
N VAL A 72 26.38 -1.00 -9.61
CA VAL A 72 25.53 -0.02 -8.90
C VAL A 72 24.57 0.66 -9.88
N THR A 73 25.07 1.19 -11.00
CA THR A 73 24.23 1.78 -12.05
C THR A 73 23.17 0.79 -12.53
N ALA A 74 23.53 -0.46 -12.80
CA ALA A 74 22.58 -1.47 -13.24
C ALA A 74 21.48 -1.72 -12.18
N LEU A 75 21.83 -1.87 -10.91
CA LEU A 75 20.87 -2.04 -9.81
C LEU A 75 19.89 -0.87 -9.72
N VAL A 76 20.41 0.37 -9.79
CA VAL A 76 19.58 1.57 -9.77
C VAL A 76 18.62 1.61 -10.94
N ARG A 77 19.06 1.21 -12.15
CA ARG A 77 18.21 1.20 -13.34
C ARG A 77 17.10 0.15 -13.32
N GLU A 78 17.21 -0.88 -12.48
CA GLU A 78 16.12 -1.86 -12.31
C GLU A 78 14.90 -1.23 -11.62
N ASP A 79 15.10 -0.30 -10.68
CA ASP A 79 14.00 0.29 -9.88
C ASP A 79 13.72 1.76 -10.24
N TYR A 80 14.70 2.46 -10.83
CA TYR A 80 14.61 3.86 -11.25
C TYR A 80 14.84 3.98 -12.76
N SER A 81 13.73 3.98 -13.50
CA SER A 81 13.73 4.07 -14.96
C SER A 81 14.41 5.33 -15.47
N GLU A 82 15.13 5.22 -16.59
CA GLU A 82 15.75 6.36 -17.26
C GLU A 82 14.74 7.40 -17.77
N TYR A 83 13.49 6.99 -17.97
CA TYR A 83 12.40 7.89 -18.33
C TYR A 83 11.94 8.77 -17.16
N GLN A 84 12.25 8.36 -15.92
CA GLN A 84 11.82 9.07 -14.72
C GLN A 84 12.97 9.81 -14.05
N TYR A 85 14.16 9.21 -14.01
CA TYR A 85 15.32 9.74 -13.29
C TYR A 85 16.61 9.64 -14.10
N SER A 86 17.41 10.70 -13.99
CA SER A 86 18.82 10.72 -14.37
C SER A 86 19.68 10.52 -13.13
N ILE A 87 20.79 9.78 -13.27
CA ILE A 87 21.80 9.66 -12.22
C ILE A 87 22.69 10.89 -12.32
N ALA A 88 22.62 11.76 -11.32
CA ALA A 88 23.42 12.98 -11.24
C ALA A 88 24.84 12.71 -10.73
N GLY A 89 24.97 11.75 -9.82
CA GLY A 89 26.26 11.39 -9.23
C GLY A 89 26.20 10.04 -8.51
N ILE A 90 27.37 9.40 -8.44
CA ILE A 90 27.61 8.23 -7.58
C ILE A 90 28.90 8.50 -6.82
N SER A 91 28.81 8.54 -5.50
CA SER A 91 29.96 8.72 -4.61
C SER A 91 30.02 7.62 -3.56
N LEU A 92 31.20 7.36 -2.99
CA LEU A 92 31.37 6.42 -1.88
C LEU A 92 31.43 7.20 -0.56
N THR A 93 30.66 6.78 0.42
CA THR A 93 30.64 7.38 1.76
C THR A 93 30.93 6.34 2.84
N GLY A 94 31.65 6.79 3.87
CA GLY A 94 31.86 6.07 5.13
C GLY A 94 31.08 6.68 6.30
N GLN A 95 30.07 7.51 6.02
CA GLN A 95 29.33 8.24 7.05
C GLN A 95 28.57 7.33 8.04
N TYR A 96 28.30 6.08 7.65
CA TYR A 96 27.69 5.08 8.52
C TYR A 96 28.77 4.09 8.98
N ALA A 97 28.99 4.02 10.28
CA ALA A 97 30.08 3.25 10.87
C ALA A 97 30.02 1.78 10.43
N GLY A 98 31.13 1.29 9.86
CA GLY A 98 31.27 -0.11 9.46
C GLY A 98 30.60 -0.50 8.14
N LYS A 99 30.02 0.44 7.38
CA LYS A 99 29.37 0.15 6.08
C LYS A 99 29.87 1.09 4.98
N PRO A 100 30.70 0.62 4.02
CA PRO A 100 30.98 1.42 2.84
C PRO A 100 29.72 1.47 1.97
N LEU A 101 29.17 2.66 1.72
CA LEU A 101 27.96 2.82 0.93
C LEU A 101 28.22 3.65 -0.31
N TYR A 102 27.63 3.26 -1.43
CA TYR A 102 27.42 4.17 -2.54
C TYR A 102 26.24 5.09 -2.25
N VAL A 103 26.45 6.39 -2.38
CA VAL A 103 25.40 7.41 -2.43
C VAL A 103 25.12 7.69 -3.89
N VAL A 104 23.88 7.46 -4.31
CA VAL A 104 23.44 7.77 -5.67
C VAL A 104 22.43 8.90 -5.60
N GLU A 105 22.75 9.98 -6.31
CA GLU A 105 21.91 11.16 -6.44
C GLU A 105 21.11 11.05 -7.74
N LEU A 106 19.79 11.11 -7.61
CA LEU A 106 18.85 11.00 -8.72
C LEU A 106 18.11 12.30 -8.90
N ILE A 107 18.03 12.78 -10.14
CA ILE A 107 17.28 13.99 -10.51
C ILE A 107 16.18 13.60 -11.48
N PRO A 108 14.93 14.03 -11.26
CA PRO A 108 13.84 13.82 -12.20
C PRO A 108 14.18 14.28 -13.61
N VAL A 109 13.77 13.50 -14.61
CA VAL A 109 13.94 13.86 -16.01
C VAL A 109 12.72 14.69 -16.45
N GLY A 110 12.90 15.98 -16.70
CA GLY A 110 11.94 16.86 -17.40
C GLY A 110 10.47 16.58 -17.09
N ASP A 111 9.72 16.11 -18.09
CA ASP A 111 8.27 15.80 -18.05
C ASP A 111 7.91 14.55 -17.21
N SER A 112 8.81 14.05 -16.38
CA SER A 112 8.56 12.95 -15.46
C SER A 112 7.55 13.36 -14.39
N VAL A 113 6.73 12.40 -13.96
CA VAL A 113 5.86 12.55 -12.78
C VAL A 113 6.64 12.63 -11.47
N ALA A 114 7.95 12.35 -11.48
CA ALA A 114 8.82 12.55 -10.33
C ALA A 114 9.04 14.05 -10.09
N GLU A 115 8.66 14.54 -8.91
CA GLU A 115 8.72 15.98 -8.62
C GLU A 115 9.98 16.38 -7.84
N ARG A 116 10.79 15.43 -7.37
CA ARG A 116 11.88 15.68 -6.41
C ARG A 116 13.12 14.84 -6.67
N ASN A 117 14.25 15.39 -6.29
CA ASN A 117 15.51 14.64 -6.25
C ASN A 117 15.41 13.53 -5.22
N GLU A 118 16.01 12.38 -5.52
CA GLU A 118 16.08 11.23 -4.64
C GLU A 118 17.54 10.95 -4.30
N THR A 119 17.77 10.46 -3.08
CA THR A 119 19.07 9.98 -2.65
C THR A 119 18.91 8.56 -2.14
N ILE A 120 19.63 7.63 -2.75
CA ILE A 120 19.61 6.22 -2.37
C ILE A 120 20.98 5.79 -1.91
N PHE A 121 21.01 4.90 -0.93
CA PHE A 121 22.23 4.28 -0.45
C PHE A 121 22.25 2.81 -0.86
N ILE A 122 23.40 2.34 -1.35
CA ILE A 122 23.61 0.94 -1.73
C ILE A 122 24.86 0.45 -1.00
N ASP A 123 24.76 -0.68 -0.30
CA ASP A 123 25.91 -1.31 0.36
C ASP A 123 26.95 -1.70 -0.69
N ALA A 124 28.14 -1.13 -0.61
CA ALA A 124 29.19 -1.33 -1.59
C ALA A 124 29.82 -2.74 -1.53
N THR A 125 29.43 -3.56 -0.54
CA THR A 125 29.88 -4.94 -0.35
C THR A 125 28.86 -5.92 -0.90
N THR A 126 27.57 -5.71 -0.65
CA THR A 126 26.51 -6.68 -0.99
C THR A 126 25.68 -6.27 -2.21
N GLY A 127 25.60 -4.97 -2.51
CA GLY A 127 24.68 -4.43 -3.51
C GLY A 127 23.25 -4.26 -3.03
N ASP A 128 22.98 -4.46 -1.74
CA ASP A 128 21.65 -4.23 -1.18
C ASP A 128 21.37 -2.75 -0.99
N TYR A 129 20.10 -2.37 -1.07
CA TYR A 129 19.67 -1.05 -0.63
C TYR A 129 19.89 -0.88 0.87
N TYR A 130 20.37 0.29 1.24
CA TYR A 130 20.58 0.69 2.62
C TYR A 130 19.63 1.83 2.98
N ASN A 131 18.94 1.67 4.10
CA ASN A 131 18.20 2.75 4.74
C ASN A 131 18.69 2.85 6.19
N PRO A 132 19.16 4.02 6.68
CA PRO A 132 19.64 4.15 8.06
C PRO A 132 18.61 3.71 9.11
N ALA A 133 17.32 3.89 8.83
CA ALA A 133 16.26 3.47 9.74
C ALA A 133 16.18 1.95 9.93
N GLN A 134 16.75 1.17 9.02
CA GLN A 134 16.78 -0.29 9.11
C GLN A 134 17.63 -0.79 10.30
N GLU A 135 18.55 0.04 10.82
CA GLU A 135 19.33 -0.31 12.02
C GLU A 135 18.45 -0.41 13.28
N ASN A 136 17.25 0.15 13.23
CA ASN A 136 16.28 0.02 14.31
C ASN A 136 15.43 -1.25 14.19
N ALA A 137 15.51 -2.02 13.08
CA ALA A 137 14.76 -3.26 12.88
C ALA A 137 15.24 -4.38 13.82
N GLU A 138 14.33 -5.17 14.40
CA GLU A 138 14.75 -6.30 15.25
C GLU A 138 15.30 -7.46 14.40
N ILE A 139 14.82 -7.62 13.16
CA ILE A 139 15.40 -8.58 12.21
C ILE A 139 16.31 -7.87 11.19
N SER A 140 17.47 -8.47 10.95
CA SER A 140 18.42 -7.99 9.95
C SER A 140 17.96 -8.26 8.51
N ILE A 141 18.56 -7.56 7.54
CA ILE A 141 18.29 -7.77 6.11
C ILE A 141 18.51 -9.22 5.66
N GLU A 142 19.52 -9.90 6.20
CA GLU A 142 19.81 -11.30 5.85
C GLU A 142 18.76 -12.25 6.42
N GLN A 143 18.35 -12.04 7.67
CA GLN A 143 17.20 -12.78 8.25
C GLN A 143 15.92 -12.55 7.45
N ALA A 144 15.65 -11.30 7.02
CA ALA A 144 14.50 -10.98 6.20
C ALA A 144 14.55 -11.68 4.83
N LYS A 145 15.72 -11.77 4.18
CA LYS A 145 15.89 -12.52 2.92
C LYS A 145 15.59 -14.01 3.10
N ASP A 146 16.06 -14.61 4.19
CA ASP A 146 15.82 -16.02 4.47
C ASP A 146 14.34 -16.30 4.77
N LEU A 147 13.68 -15.44 5.54
CA LEU A 147 12.24 -15.51 5.81
C LEU A 147 11.40 -15.32 4.53
N ALA A 148 11.80 -14.41 3.64
CA ALA A 148 11.15 -14.22 2.36
C ALA A 148 11.24 -15.49 1.48
N ARG A 149 12.40 -16.16 1.43
CA ARG A 149 12.54 -17.45 0.73
C ARG A 149 11.71 -18.55 1.39
N ALA A 150 11.74 -18.63 2.72
CA ALA A 150 11.02 -19.63 3.50
C ALA A 150 9.49 -19.51 3.37
N SER A 151 8.98 -18.31 3.06
CA SER A 151 7.56 -18.08 2.79
C SER A 151 7.10 -18.69 1.45
N PHE A 152 8.03 -18.91 0.51
CA PHE A 152 7.75 -19.43 -0.83
C PHE A 152 8.80 -20.49 -1.29
N PRO A 153 8.94 -21.61 -0.56
CA PRO A 153 10.00 -22.60 -0.82
C PRO A 153 9.89 -23.23 -2.22
N GLN A 154 8.68 -23.22 -2.82
CA GLN A 154 8.42 -23.75 -4.15
C GLN A 154 8.97 -22.89 -5.30
N LEU A 155 9.26 -21.60 -5.07
CA LEU A 155 9.65 -20.69 -6.15
C LEU A 155 11.13 -20.77 -6.52
N SER A 156 11.98 -21.22 -5.59
CA SER A 156 13.44 -21.33 -5.77
C SER A 156 14.08 -20.12 -6.47
N PRO A 157 14.02 -18.91 -5.86
CA PRO A 157 14.52 -17.70 -6.49
C PRO A 157 16.06 -17.66 -6.54
N ASP A 158 16.62 -17.25 -7.69
CA ASP A 158 18.04 -16.99 -7.88
C ASP A 158 18.50 -15.76 -7.08
N ARG A 159 17.62 -14.76 -6.96
CA ARG A 159 17.90 -13.47 -6.30
C ARG A 159 16.73 -13.01 -5.42
N VAL A 160 17.07 -12.43 -4.27
CA VAL A 160 16.14 -11.73 -3.39
C VAL A 160 16.55 -10.28 -3.34
N LYS A 161 15.71 -9.38 -3.88
CA LYS A 161 15.84 -7.95 -3.61
C LYS A 161 15.15 -7.64 -2.29
N MET A 162 15.75 -6.76 -1.52
CA MET A 162 15.24 -6.33 -0.23
C MET A 162 15.45 -4.83 -0.05
N LYS A 163 14.41 -4.15 0.44
CA LYS A 163 14.45 -2.73 0.79
C LYS A 163 13.76 -2.51 2.13
N PHE A 164 14.34 -1.69 2.98
CA PHE A 164 13.68 -1.29 4.21
C PHE A 164 12.77 -0.08 3.99
N SER A 165 11.53 -0.21 4.45
CA SER A 165 10.48 0.81 4.39
C SER A 165 10.20 1.30 5.81
N ASP A 166 10.65 2.52 6.11
CA ASP A 166 10.40 3.20 7.40
C ASP A 166 9.13 4.05 7.32
N GLY A 167 8.03 3.43 6.86
CA GLY A 167 6.87 4.14 6.32
C GLY A 167 6.26 5.18 7.27
N SER A 168 5.69 6.23 6.66
CA SER A 168 4.79 7.19 7.31
C SER A 168 3.29 6.93 6.99
N GLN A 169 3.03 5.86 6.22
CA GLN A 169 1.69 5.34 5.89
C GLN A 169 1.61 3.80 5.75
N TYR A 170 2.71 3.08 5.91
CA TYR A 170 2.79 1.62 5.79
C TYR A 170 3.67 1.11 6.92
N ALA A 171 3.20 0.09 7.63
CA ALA A 171 3.90 -0.47 8.78
C ALA A 171 5.38 -0.68 8.45
N ARG A 172 6.25 -0.10 9.28
CA ARG A 172 7.70 -0.29 9.26
C ARG A 172 8.04 -1.75 8.96
N GLY A 173 8.77 -1.98 7.86
CA GLY A 173 8.87 -3.31 7.29
C GLY A 173 9.94 -3.49 6.22
N TRP A 174 10.19 -4.74 5.90
CA TRP A 174 11.07 -5.18 4.82
C TRP A 174 10.24 -5.47 3.58
N GLU A 175 10.46 -4.74 2.49
CA GLU A 175 9.86 -5.01 1.19
C GLU A 175 10.80 -5.90 0.37
N PHE A 176 10.28 -6.99 -0.20
CA PHE A 176 11.06 -7.94 -0.98
C PHE A 176 10.49 -8.19 -2.36
N SER A 177 11.39 -8.55 -3.29
CA SER A 177 11.05 -9.19 -4.56
C SER A 177 11.88 -10.46 -4.73
N LEU A 178 11.22 -11.58 -5.02
CA LEU A 178 11.86 -12.84 -5.39
C LEU A 178 11.93 -12.93 -6.92
N ILE A 179 13.13 -13.18 -7.46
CA ILE A 179 13.41 -13.00 -8.89
C ILE A 179 14.18 -14.20 -9.44
N ASN A 180 13.81 -14.64 -10.65
CA ASN A 180 14.58 -15.55 -11.51
C ASN A 180 14.90 -14.88 -12.84
N GLY A 181 16.19 -14.70 -13.15
CA GLY A 181 16.63 -13.88 -14.28
C GLY A 181 16.00 -12.47 -14.23
N ASP A 182 15.26 -12.10 -15.26
CA ASP A 182 14.53 -10.83 -15.36
C ASP A 182 13.08 -10.92 -14.88
N ASN A 183 12.62 -12.11 -14.45
CA ASN A 183 11.23 -12.33 -14.07
C ASN A 183 11.04 -12.18 -12.55
N GLN A 184 10.22 -11.21 -12.15
CA GLN A 184 9.74 -11.11 -10.77
C GLN A 184 8.69 -12.19 -10.51
N LEU A 185 9.00 -13.12 -9.60
CA LEU A 185 8.11 -14.23 -9.24
C LEU A 185 7.01 -13.76 -8.28
N VAL A 186 7.41 -13.02 -7.24
CA VAL A 186 6.52 -12.49 -6.20
C VAL A 186 7.18 -11.26 -5.59
N GLN A 187 6.33 -10.32 -5.17
CA GLN A 187 6.71 -9.20 -4.32
C GLN A 187 5.92 -9.27 -3.02
N GLY A 188 6.49 -8.75 -1.94
CA GLY A 188 5.80 -8.74 -0.65
C GLY A 188 6.49 -7.91 0.40
N GLY A 189 5.98 -8.03 1.62
CA GLY A 189 6.51 -7.36 2.79
C GLY A 189 6.55 -8.26 4.02
N LEU A 190 7.56 -8.05 4.86
CA LEU A 190 7.68 -8.63 6.18
C LEU A 190 7.64 -7.52 7.23
N ASN A 191 7.08 -7.80 8.40
CA ASN A 191 7.17 -6.91 9.54
C ASN A 191 8.64 -6.78 10.01
N ALA A 192 9.10 -5.57 10.29
CA ALA A 192 10.50 -5.29 10.62
C ALA A 192 10.98 -5.87 11.96
N ASP A 193 10.05 -6.18 12.87
CA ASP A 193 10.38 -6.63 14.22
C ASP A 193 10.21 -8.15 14.34
N THR A 194 9.11 -8.67 13.82
CA THR A 194 8.74 -10.09 13.96
C THR A 194 9.19 -10.95 12.79
N GLY A 195 9.38 -10.37 11.61
CA GLY A 195 9.59 -11.11 10.37
C GLY A 195 8.33 -11.78 9.79
N ASP A 196 7.17 -11.56 10.39
CA ASP A 196 5.89 -12.07 9.89
C ASP A 196 5.57 -11.52 8.49
N LEU A 197 5.04 -12.38 7.62
CA LEU A 197 4.57 -12.00 6.29
C LEU A 197 3.36 -11.07 6.40
N SER A 198 3.54 -9.81 6.01
CA SER A 198 2.51 -8.78 6.08
C SER A 198 1.70 -8.71 4.79
N TRP A 199 2.34 -8.86 3.63
CA TRP A 199 1.65 -8.93 2.35
C TRP A 199 2.48 -9.64 1.28
N TYR A 200 1.83 -10.14 0.24
CA TYR A 200 2.48 -10.52 -1.00
C TYR A 200 1.53 -10.43 -2.19
N ALA A 201 2.09 -10.36 -3.39
CA ALA A 201 1.34 -10.36 -4.64
C ALA A 201 2.09 -11.10 -5.76
N PHE A 202 1.33 -11.93 -6.49
CA PHE A 202 1.73 -12.58 -7.74
C PHE A 202 1.09 -11.86 -8.93
N GLY A 203 1.79 -11.86 -10.06
CA GLY A 203 1.22 -11.40 -11.33
C GLY A 203 0.13 -12.36 -11.83
N ILE A 204 -1.00 -11.81 -12.28
CA ILE A 204 -2.05 -12.59 -12.96
C ILE A 204 -1.86 -12.49 -14.46
N VAL A 205 -1.72 -13.63 -15.13
CA VAL A 205 -1.63 -13.68 -16.60
C VAL A 205 -3.01 -13.42 -17.20
N ARG A 206 -3.12 -12.36 -18.02
CA ARG A 206 -4.37 -11.97 -18.71
C ARG A 206 -4.50 -12.55 -20.11
N LYS A 207 -3.37 -12.79 -20.78
CA LYS A 207 -3.33 -13.33 -22.14
C LYS A 207 -3.96 -14.72 -22.17
N ASP A 208 -4.85 -14.95 -23.14
CA ASP A 208 -5.54 -16.23 -23.36
C ASP A 208 -6.37 -16.71 -22.15
N ARG A 209 -6.71 -15.80 -21.23
CA ARG A 209 -7.52 -16.11 -20.05
C ARG A 209 -8.98 -16.36 -20.47
N PRO A 210 -9.64 -17.42 -19.98
CA PRO A 210 -11.03 -17.71 -20.31
C PRO A 210 -11.97 -16.61 -19.80
N GLU A 211 -13.16 -16.49 -20.39
CA GLU A 211 -14.20 -15.54 -19.95
C GLU A 211 -14.76 -15.89 -18.57
N ASN A 212 -14.87 -17.18 -18.25
CA ASN A 212 -15.53 -17.66 -17.03
C ASN A 212 -14.52 -18.22 -16.01
N PRO A 213 -14.78 -18.03 -14.70
CA PRO A 213 -14.07 -18.73 -13.63
C PRO A 213 -14.01 -20.24 -13.86
N SER A 214 -12.86 -20.84 -13.56
CA SER A 214 -12.67 -22.30 -13.58
C SER A 214 -12.91 -22.96 -12.22
N ILE A 215 -12.92 -22.16 -11.15
CA ILE A 215 -13.31 -22.60 -9.80
C ILE A 215 -14.50 -21.80 -9.29
N THR A 216 -15.23 -22.36 -8.33
CA THR A 216 -16.37 -21.69 -7.69
C THR A 216 -15.89 -20.74 -6.57
N LEU A 217 -16.77 -19.84 -6.14
CA LEU A 217 -16.54 -18.96 -4.99
C LEU A 217 -16.23 -19.78 -3.72
N ASP A 218 -17.00 -20.83 -3.45
CA ASP A 218 -16.79 -21.69 -2.28
C ASP A 218 -15.42 -22.38 -2.32
N ALA A 219 -15.01 -22.91 -3.47
CA ALA A 219 -13.68 -23.51 -3.61
C ALA A 219 -12.57 -22.48 -3.38
N ALA A 220 -12.72 -21.27 -3.92
CA ALA A 220 -11.79 -20.18 -3.70
C ALA A 220 -11.74 -19.74 -2.22
N GLN A 221 -12.86 -19.76 -1.51
CA GLN A 221 -12.91 -19.46 -0.08
C GLN A 221 -12.09 -20.46 0.72
N HIS A 222 -12.26 -21.76 0.48
CA HIS A 222 -11.49 -22.80 1.16
C HIS A 222 -9.98 -22.67 0.87
N ILE A 223 -9.60 -22.26 -0.34
CA ILE A 223 -8.21 -21.95 -0.69
C ILE A 223 -7.69 -20.77 0.13
N ALA A 224 -8.46 -19.69 0.25
CA ALA A 224 -8.11 -18.51 1.03
C ALA A 224 -7.93 -18.85 2.52
N GLU A 225 -8.89 -19.57 3.12
CA GLU A 225 -8.84 -19.99 4.53
C GLU A 225 -7.61 -20.88 4.81
N LYS A 226 -7.28 -21.80 3.91
CA LYS A 226 -6.09 -22.64 4.03
C LYS A 226 -4.79 -21.82 3.98
N GLU A 227 -4.73 -20.80 3.14
CA GLU A 227 -3.56 -19.92 3.07
C GLU A 227 -3.41 -19.08 4.35
N ILE A 228 -4.52 -18.61 4.95
CA ILE A 228 -4.49 -17.96 6.26
C ILE A 228 -3.93 -18.89 7.32
N GLN A 229 -4.47 -20.12 7.41
CA GLN A 229 -4.04 -21.13 8.38
C GLN A 229 -2.55 -21.46 8.24
N LYS A 230 -2.07 -21.58 7.00
CA LYS A 230 -0.67 -21.89 6.69
C LYS A 230 0.29 -20.84 7.25
N HIS A 231 -0.04 -19.56 7.11
CA HIS A 231 0.87 -18.46 7.52
C HIS A 231 0.69 -18.02 8.96
N ASN A 232 -0.48 -18.23 9.55
CA ASN A 232 -0.82 -17.63 10.84
C ASN A 232 -1.24 -18.64 11.92
N GLY A 233 -1.50 -19.90 11.54
CA GLY A 233 -2.24 -20.83 12.39
C GLY A 233 -3.67 -20.34 12.62
N ASP A 234 -4.21 -20.66 13.80
CA ASP A 234 -5.56 -20.27 14.18
C ASP A 234 -5.59 -18.78 14.58
N LEU A 235 -6.43 -17.99 13.89
CA LEU A 235 -6.67 -16.59 14.22
C LEU A 235 -8.14 -16.34 14.57
N PRO A 236 -8.42 -15.43 15.53
CA PRO A 236 -9.79 -14.98 15.80
C PRO A 236 -10.21 -14.01 14.69
N ILE A 237 -10.78 -14.54 13.61
CA ILE A 237 -11.23 -13.76 12.45
C ILE A 237 -12.64 -14.17 12.01
N THR A 238 -13.35 -13.25 11.36
CA THR A 238 -14.62 -13.54 10.66
C THR A 238 -14.56 -13.02 9.25
N MET A 239 -15.04 -13.80 8.28
CA MET A 239 -15.23 -13.30 6.92
C MET A 239 -16.41 -12.32 6.88
N THR A 240 -16.21 -11.14 6.32
CA THR A 240 -17.25 -10.10 6.17
C THR A 240 -17.63 -9.87 4.73
N GLU A 241 -16.80 -10.31 3.79
CA GLU A 241 -17.04 -10.10 2.37
C GLU A 241 -16.43 -11.21 1.52
N ALA A 242 -17.17 -11.63 0.50
CA ALA A 242 -16.73 -12.55 -0.54
C ALA A 242 -17.34 -12.08 -1.87
N ARG A 243 -16.51 -11.78 -2.86
CA ARG A 243 -16.97 -11.26 -4.15
C ARG A 243 -16.08 -11.67 -5.31
N LEU A 244 -16.61 -11.58 -6.52
CA LEU A 244 -15.85 -11.71 -7.76
C LEU A 244 -15.59 -10.31 -8.34
N ASP A 245 -14.34 -9.89 -8.31
CA ASP A 245 -13.91 -8.62 -8.90
C ASP A 245 -13.47 -8.83 -10.36
N PRO A 246 -13.84 -7.93 -11.29
CA PRO A 246 -13.36 -8.00 -12.66
C PRO A 246 -11.84 -7.77 -12.72
N LEU A 247 -11.18 -8.46 -13.65
CA LEU A 247 -9.74 -8.28 -13.91
C LEU A 247 -9.48 -7.40 -15.15
N GLY A 248 -10.34 -7.54 -16.16
CA GLY A 248 -10.19 -6.88 -17.45
C GLY A 248 -10.67 -5.43 -17.46
N MET A 249 -10.28 -4.70 -18.50
CA MET A 249 -10.85 -3.38 -18.81
C MET A 249 -12.35 -3.51 -19.13
N PRO A 250 -13.13 -2.43 -18.99
CA PRO A 250 -14.53 -2.45 -19.42
C PRO A 250 -14.68 -2.97 -20.86
N GLY A 251 -15.47 -4.04 -21.03
CA GLY A 251 -15.68 -4.71 -22.31
C GLY A 251 -14.77 -5.92 -22.57
N GLU A 252 -13.71 -6.12 -21.79
CA GLU A 252 -12.93 -7.36 -21.82
C GLU A 252 -13.69 -8.50 -21.16
N LYS A 253 -13.75 -9.62 -21.85
CA LYS A 253 -14.44 -10.84 -21.42
C LYS A 253 -13.43 -11.84 -20.90
N ILE A 254 -12.86 -11.54 -19.74
CA ILE A 254 -11.93 -12.43 -19.05
C ILE A 254 -12.40 -12.67 -17.61
N ALA A 255 -12.13 -13.86 -17.11
CA ALA A 255 -12.49 -14.28 -15.78
C ALA A 255 -11.85 -13.37 -14.74
N GLY A 256 -12.63 -12.96 -13.75
CA GLY A 256 -12.19 -12.09 -12.67
C GLY A 256 -11.27 -12.77 -11.66
N LYS A 257 -11.27 -12.22 -10.45
CA LYS A 257 -10.56 -12.74 -9.28
C LYS A 257 -11.50 -12.71 -8.08
N TYR A 258 -11.45 -13.73 -7.23
CA TYR A 258 -12.23 -13.74 -6.01
C TYR A 258 -11.51 -12.94 -4.93
N VAL A 259 -12.22 -12.06 -4.24
CA VAL A 259 -11.70 -11.28 -3.11
C VAL A 259 -12.47 -11.65 -1.86
N PHE A 260 -11.71 -11.93 -0.80
CA PHE A 260 -12.23 -12.27 0.52
C PHE A 260 -11.68 -11.29 1.54
N VAL A 261 -12.55 -10.74 2.38
CA VAL A 261 -12.19 -9.84 3.46
C VAL A 261 -12.55 -10.49 4.78
N PHE A 262 -11.54 -10.65 5.63
CA PHE A 262 -11.65 -11.16 6.98
C PHE A 262 -11.35 -10.03 7.97
N LYS A 263 -12.15 -9.89 9.01
CA LYS A 263 -11.92 -8.95 10.10
C LYS A 263 -11.41 -9.67 11.32
N ARG A 264 -10.41 -9.10 11.98
CA ARG A 264 -9.94 -9.54 13.30
C ARG A 264 -11.08 -9.41 14.31
N ILE A 265 -11.17 -10.36 15.23
CA ILE A 265 -12.10 -10.34 16.35
C ILE A 265 -11.29 -10.10 17.63
N ILE A 266 -11.70 -9.11 18.42
CA ILE A 266 -11.19 -8.89 19.77
C ILE A 266 -12.40 -8.84 20.70
N ARG A 267 -12.44 -9.72 21.70
CA ARG A 267 -13.59 -9.84 22.64
C ARG A 267 -14.93 -10.03 21.92
N ASP A 268 -14.96 -10.96 20.95
CA ASP A 268 -16.14 -11.31 20.13
C ASP A 268 -16.71 -10.17 19.28
N ILE A 269 -16.01 -9.04 19.17
CA ILE A 269 -16.38 -7.90 18.33
C ILE A 269 -15.36 -7.76 17.18
N PRO A 270 -15.83 -7.64 15.93
CA PRO A 270 -14.95 -7.38 14.80
C PRO A 270 -14.29 -6.00 14.90
N CYS A 271 -13.01 -5.94 14.54
CA CYS A 271 -12.32 -4.71 14.18
C CYS A 271 -12.89 -4.16 12.86
N ASP A 272 -12.89 -2.84 12.69
CA ASP A 272 -13.29 -2.25 11.41
C ASP A 272 -12.19 -2.31 10.36
N SER A 273 -10.93 -2.17 10.76
CA SER A 273 -9.78 -2.11 9.84
C SER A 273 -8.90 -3.35 9.91
N ASP A 274 -8.49 -3.78 11.10
CA ASP A 274 -7.60 -4.93 11.29
C ASP A 274 -8.25 -6.23 10.79
N GLY A 275 -7.41 -7.07 10.16
CA GLY A 275 -7.87 -8.28 9.48
C GLY A 275 -6.97 -8.70 8.33
N LEU A 276 -7.54 -9.46 7.41
CA LEU A 276 -6.86 -9.95 6.22
C LEU A 276 -7.71 -9.74 4.96
N THR A 277 -7.04 -9.45 3.85
CA THR A 277 -7.64 -9.46 2.52
C THR A 277 -6.85 -10.44 1.65
N LEU A 278 -7.57 -11.36 1.02
CA LEU A 278 -6.98 -12.33 0.09
C LEU A 278 -7.65 -12.22 -1.27
N THR A 279 -6.85 -12.34 -2.31
CA THR A 279 -7.30 -12.46 -3.68
C THR A 279 -6.92 -13.83 -4.23
N VAL A 280 -7.89 -14.57 -4.74
CA VAL A 280 -7.71 -15.87 -5.39
C VAL A 280 -7.95 -15.74 -6.88
N ASP A 281 -7.01 -16.23 -7.69
CA ASP A 281 -7.20 -16.32 -9.13
C ASP A 281 -8.36 -17.32 -9.42
N SER A 282 -9.43 -16.83 -10.04
CA SER A 282 -10.63 -17.61 -10.33
C SER A 282 -10.45 -18.70 -11.40
N VAL A 283 -9.30 -18.72 -12.09
CA VAL A 283 -8.92 -19.70 -13.11
C VAL A 283 -7.87 -20.66 -12.55
N ALA A 284 -6.77 -20.14 -12.01
CA ALA A 284 -5.67 -20.96 -11.52
C ALA A 284 -5.95 -21.61 -10.14
N GLY A 285 -6.88 -21.04 -9.36
CA GLY A 285 -7.17 -21.52 -8.01
C GLY A 285 -6.01 -21.35 -7.02
N SER A 286 -5.17 -20.35 -7.24
CA SER A 286 -4.07 -19.97 -6.34
C SER A 286 -4.32 -18.60 -5.71
N VAL A 287 -3.82 -18.40 -4.49
CA VAL A 287 -3.81 -17.07 -3.86
C VAL A 287 -2.77 -16.21 -4.58
N VAL A 288 -3.23 -15.10 -5.16
CA VAL A 288 -2.40 -14.15 -5.92
C VAL A 288 -2.18 -12.84 -5.17
N GLU A 289 -2.93 -12.58 -4.11
CA GLU A 289 -2.67 -11.47 -3.20
C GLU A 289 -3.05 -11.89 -1.78
N TYR A 290 -2.21 -11.51 -0.82
CA TYR A 290 -2.46 -11.64 0.60
C TYR A 290 -2.03 -10.33 1.25
N ARG A 291 -2.86 -9.82 2.16
CA ARG A 291 -2.54 -8.65 2.97
C ARG A 291 -3.10 -8.84 4.37
N LYS A 292 -2.24 -8.72 5.37
CA LYS A 292 -2.57 -8.74 6.79
C LYS A 292 -2.36 -7.34 7.35
N SER A 293 -3.39 -6.77 7.97
CA SER A 293 -3.30 -5.56 8.78
C SER A 293 -3.54 -5.95 10.22
N TRP A 294 -2.53 -5.80 11.06
CA TRP A 294 -2.56 -6.19 12.46
C TRP A 294 -1.94 -5.09 13.32
N SER A 295 -2.52 -3.90 13.19
CA SER A 295 -1.97 -2.67 13.77
C SER A 295 -2.35 -2.50 15.23
N LEU A 296 -3.46 -3.11 15.67
CA LEU A 296 -4.06 -2.80 16.95
C LEU A 296 -3.54 -3.71 18.09
N PRO A 297 -2.96 -3.13 19.15
CA PRO A 297 -2.70 -3.86 20.39
C PRO A 297 -4.02 -4.29 21.06
N GLU A 298 -4.12 -5.52 21.57
CA GLU A 298 -5.38 -6.02 22.16
C GLU A 298 -5.82 -5.24 23.40
N ASN A 299 -4.88 -4.69 24.17
CA ASN A 299 -5.20 -3.86 25.32
C ASN A 299 -5.71 -2.47 24.94
N ALA A 300 -5.62 -2.06 23.66
CA ALA A 300 -6.08 -0.77 23.20
C ALA A 300 -7.61 -0.66 23.09
N VAL A 301 -8.34 -1.78 22.99
CA VAL A 301 -9.81 -1.74 22.94
C VAL A 301 -10.44 -1.41 24.30
N ALA A 302 -11.50 -0.61 24.29
CA ALA A 302 -12.22 -0.24 25.49
C ALA A 302 -12.66 -1.47 26.30
N SER A 303 -12.69 -1.32 27.64
CA SER A 303 -12.97 -2.45 28.55
C SER A 303 -14.36 -3.05 28.36
N SER A 304 -15.35 -2.23 27.98
CA SER A 304 -16.71 -2.69 27.73
C SER A 304 -16.86 -3.13 26.27
N ALA A 305 -17.18 -4.41 26.05
CA ALA A 305 -17.59 -4.96 24.75
C ALA A 305 -19.13 -5.02 24.59
N SER A 306 -19.89 -4.62 25.62
CA SER A 306 -21.35 -4.60 25.59
C SER A 306 -21.84 -3.19 25.28
N PRO A 307 -22.65 -2.98 24.23
CA PRO A 307 -23.19 -1.66 23.92
C PRO A 307 -24.24 -1.26 24.96
N ALA A 308 -24.19 -0.03 25.46
CA ALA A 308 -25.22 0.52 26.35
C ALA A 308 -26.42 1.10 25.55
N ILE A 309 -26.22 1.39 24.27
CA ILE A 309 -27.27 1.83 23.36
C ILE A 309 -27.56 0.79 22.28
N THR A 310 -28.81 0.76 21.80
CA THR A 310 -29.21 -0.17 20.73
C THR A 310 -28.79 0.33 19.34
N LYS A 311 -28.81 -0.58 18.37
CA LYS A 311 -28.59 -0.29 16.95
C LYS A 311 -29.55 0.80 16.44
N GLU A 312 -30.81 0.79 16.88
CA GLU A 312 -31.85 1.73 16.45
C GLU A 312 -31.57 3.15 16.95
N VAL A 313 -31.04 3.28 18.17
CA VAL A 313 -30.59 4.58 18.70
C VAL A 313 -29.47 5.13 17.84
N ALA A 314 -28.45 4.31 17.50
CA ALA A 314 -27.36 4.74 16.63
C ALA A 314 -27.82 5.13 15.22
N ILE A 315 -28.72 4.34 14.61
CA ILE A 315 -29.32 4.69 13.31
C ILE A 315 -30.02 6.05 13.39
N LYS A 316 -30.82 6.28 14.43
CA LYS A 316 -31.54 7.54 14.60
C LYS A 316 -30.58 8.73 14.75
N THR A 317 -29.50 8.58 15.51
CA THR A 317 -28.45 9.61 15.63
C THR A 317 -27.87 9.96 14.26
N VAL A 318 -27.53 8.96 13.44
CA VAL A 318 -26.97 9.19 12.09
C VAL A 318 -27.98 9.79 11.14
N GLN A 319 -29.24 9.37 11.17
CA GLN A 319 -30.30 9.97 10.35
C GLN A 319 -30.54 11.44 10.70
N GLN A 320 -30.58 11.77 11.99
CA GLN A 320 -30.74 13.16 12.44
C GLN A 320 -29.60 14.04 11.95
N GLU A 321 -28.36 13.56 12.03
CA GLU A 321 -27.21 14.31 11.53
C GLU A 321 -27.21 14.40 10.00
N ALA A 322 -27.55 13.32 9.29
CA ALA A 322 -27.65 13.33 7.83
C ALA A 322 -28.67 14.36 7.34
N THR A 323 -29.83 14.45 8.00
CA THR A 323 -30.86 15.47 7.76
C THR A 323 -30.32 16.88 8.01
N ARG A 324 -29.50 17.07 9.05
CA ARG A 324 -28.90 18.37 9.37
C ARG A 324 -27.89 18.82 8.30
N ILE A 325 -27.09 17.90 7.78
CA ILE A 325 -26.08 18.19 6.75
C ILE A 325 -26.75 18.45 5.39
N TYR A 326 -27.67 17.56 4.97
CA TYR A 326 -28.34 17.66 3.68
C TYR A 326 -29.85 17.44 3.81
N LEU A 327 -30.57 18.51 4.16
CA LEU A 327 -32.03 18.47 4.36
C LEU A 327 -32.79 18.01 3.11
N ALA A 328 -32.28 18.33 1.91
CA ALA A 328 -32.90 17.93 0.65
C ALA A 328 -32.84 16.41 0.39
N SER A 329 -31.90 15.70 1.02
CA SER A 329 -31.66 14.27 0.80
C SER A 329 -32.48 13.34 1.68
N VAL A 330 -33.25 13.88 2.63
CA VAL A 330 -33.94 13.08 3.66
C VAL A 330 -34.90 12.06 3.07
N ALA A 331 -35.64 12.44 2.03
CA ALA A 331 -36.60 11.55 1.38
C ALA A 331 -35.94 10.33 0.72
N GLY A 332 -34.69 10.47 0.27
CA GLY A 332 -33.93 9.43 -0.41
C GLY A 332 -33.01 8.61 0.49
N LEU A 333 -32.91 8.96 1.78
CA LEU A 333 -31.94 8.39 2.70
C LEU A 333 -32.30 6.94 3.07
N ARG A 334 -31.37 6.02 2.85
CA ARG A 334 -31.53 4.59 3.10
C ARG A 334 -30.37 4.05 3.92
N ILE A 335 -30.69 3.43 5.05
CA ILE A 335 -29.72 2.68 5.86
C ILE A 335 -29.38 1.36 5.14
N ARG A 336 -28.09 1.10 4.98
CA ARG A 336 -27.54 -0.11 4.36
C ARG A 336 -27.11 -1.13 5.39
N SER A 337 -26.46 -0.68 6.45
CA SER A 337 -26.01 -1.52 7.55
C SER A 337 -25.86 -0.69 8.83
N ALA A 338 -25.88 -1.37 9.97
CA ALA A 338 -25.42 -0.81 11.23
C ALA A 338 -24.81 -1.94 12.06
N ASN A 339 -23.47 -1.95 12.12
CA ASN A 339 -22.68 -3.04 12.68
C ASN A 339 -21.92 -2.54 13.91
N LEU A 340 -21.86 -3.37 14.95
CA LEU A 340 -21.07 -3.10 16.15
C LEU A 340 -19.63 -3.55 15.91
N VAL A 341 -18.67 -2.62 15.99
CA VAL A 341 -17.26 -2.87 15.68
C VAL A 341 -16.34 -2.08 16.62
N TRP A 342 -15.07 -2.48 16.70
CA TRP A 342 -14.02 -1.59 17.21
C TRP A 342 -13.66 -0.56 16.14
N LYS A 343 -13.76 0.74 16.46
CA LYS A 343 -13.32 1.82 15.55
C LYS A 343 -11.80 1.98 15.63
N ASP A 344 -11.11 1.01 15.07
CA ASP A 344 -9.66 0.80 15.21
C ASP A 344 -8.81 1.48 14.15
N PHE A 345 -9.39 2.17 13.17
CA PHE A 345 -8.61 2.88 12.16
C PHE A 345 -7.77 3.99 12.81
N HIS A 346 -6.44 3.85 12.70
CA HIS A 346 -5.45 4.82 13.14
C HIS A 346 -4.26 4.79 12.17
N ASN A 347 -3.40 5.81 12.21
CA ASN A 347 -2.11 5.75 11.52
C ASN A 347 -1.10 5.05 12.45
N PRO A 348 -0.73 3.78 12.19
CA PRO A 348 0.15 3.02 13.06
C PRO A 348 1.56 3.61 13.17
N ASP A 349 1.98 4.40 12.17
CA ASP A 349 3.31 5.03 12.14
C ASP A 349 3.35 6.31 12.98
N LYS A 350 2.20 6.88 13.35
CA LYS A 350 2.10 8.14 14.10
C LYS A 350 1.55 7.97 15.51
N VAL A 351 0.74 6.96 15.72
CA VAL A 351 -0.02 6.79 16.96
C VAL A 351 -0.04 5.31 17.31
N THR A 352 0.56 4.96 18.45
CA THR A 352 0.24 3.72 19.13
C THR A 352 -0.96 3.97 20.04
N PRO A 353 -2.12 3.34 19.80
CA PRO A 353 -3.30 3.54 20.63
C PRO A 353 -3.01 3.21 22.11
N ALA A 354 -3.43 4.09 23.01
CA ALA A 354 -3.29 3.86 24.44
C ALA A 354 -4.24 2.73 24.89
N PRO A 355 -3.94 2.04 26.00
CA PRO A 355 -4.85 1.04 26.54
C PRO A 355 -6.26 1.59 26.74
N GLY A 356 -7.27 0.90 26.20
CA GLY A 356 -8.67 1.29 26.26
C GLY A 356 -9.10 2.48 25.39
N SER A 357 -8.23 3.05 24.54
CA SER A 357 -8.56 4.24 23.74
C SER A 357 -9.41 3.96 22.50
N ILE A 358 -9.48 2.71 22.02
CA ILE A 358 -10.29 2.36 20.85
C ILE A 358 -11.73 2.11 21.28
N PRO A 359 -12.69 2.94 20.83
CA PRO A 359 -14.06 2.85 21.27
C PRO A 359 -14.80 1.71 20.56
N LEU A 360 -15.75 1.13 21.29
CA LEU A 360 -16.81 0.32 20.71
C LEU A 360 -17.80 1.26 20.01
N ALA A 361 -18.07 1.04 18.73
CA ALA A 361 -18.92 1.94 17.96
C ALA A 361 -19.88 1.18 17.05
N TRP A 362 -21.05 1.78 16.85
CA TRP A 362 -21.95 1.42 15.76
C TRP A 362 -21.48 2.12 14.48
N LYS A 363 -21.03 1.34 13.49
CA LYS A 363 -20.76 1.80 12.12
C LYS A 363 -22.06 1.70 11.31
N VAL A 364 -22.69 2.84 11.05
CA VAL A 364 -23.92 2.95 10.27
C VAL A 364 -23.56 3.35 8.85
N GLN A 365 -23.75 2.46 7.88
CA GLN A 365 -23.59 2.80 6.47
C GLN A 365 -24.94 3.12 5.85
N PHE A 366 -24.99 4.16 5.03
CA PHE A 366 -26.21 4.62 4.39
C PHE A 366 -25.92 5.27 3.04
N ASP A 367 -26.93 5.41 2.20
CA ASP A 367 -26.85 6.13 0.92
C ASP A 367 -28.10 7.01 0.72
N ASP A 368 -28.02 7.95 -0.23
CA ASP A 368 -29.13 8.78 -0.68
C ASP A 368 -29.19 8.82 -2.22
N GLU A 369 -30.12 9.59 -2.79
CA GLU A 369 -30.28 9.64 -4.26
C GLU A 369 -29.06 10.23 -4.96
N ILE A 370 -28.37 11.20 -4.33
CA ILE A 370 -27.22 11.87 -4.92
C ILE A 370 -26.02 10.92 -4.96
N LEU A 371 -25.73 10.26 -3.85
CA LEU A 371 -24.68 9.24 -3.77
C LEU A 371 -24.93 8.09 -4.75
N ARG A 372 -26.19 7.67 -4.89
CA ARG A 372 -26.57 6.60 -5.85
C ARG A 372 -26.47 7.04 -7.31
N ALA A 373 -26.56 8.33 -7.59
CA ALA A 373 -26.45 8.89 -8.95
C ALA A 373 -24.99 9.15 -9.38
N GLN A 374 -24.02 9.06 -8.48
CA GLN A 374 -22.60 9.20 -8.82
C GLN A 374 -22.14 8.09 -9.78
N GLN A 375 -21.12 8.38 -10.59
CA GLN A 375 -20.52 7.39 -11.49
C GLN A 375 -20.00 6.15 -10.73
N TRP A 376 -19.58 6.35 -9.47
CA TRP A 376 -19.08 5.31 -8.57
C TRP A 376 -19.83 5.41 -7.23
N PRO A 377 -21.03 4.82 -7.13
CA PRO A 377 -21.86 4.95 -5.95
C PRO A 377 -21.16 4.42 -4.70
N GLY A 378 -20.88 5.33 -3.74
CA GLY A 378 -20.36 4.98 -2.42
C GLY A 378 -21.45 5.03 -1.35
N THR A 379 -21.18 4.44 -0.19
CA THR A 379 -21.99 4.66 1.02
C THR A 379 -21.36 5.71 1.90
N ALA A 380 -22.17 6.61 2.44
CA ALA A 380 -21.79 7.41 3.59
C ALA A 380 -21.70 6.54 4.85
N THR A 381 -20.91 6.98 5.83
CA THR A 381 -20.69 6.26 7.09
C THR A 381 -20.82 7.20 8.27
N GLY A 382 -21.64 6.84 9.24
CA GLY A 382 -21.71 7.48 10.56
C GLY A 382 -21.20 6.53 11.64
N TRP A 383 -20.41 7.07 12.57
CA TRP A 383 -19.83 6.36 13.70
C TRP A 383 -20.47 6.85 14.99
N VAL A 384 -21.18 5.98 15.71
CA VAL A 384 -21.83 6.34 16.97
C VAL A 384 -21.20 5.55 18.10
N ASP A 385 -20.74 6.25 19.14
CA ASP A 385 -20.19 5.62 20.34
C ASP A 385 -21.26 4.73 21.00
N ALA A 386 -20.91 3.46 21.21
CA ALA A 386 -21.88 2.45 21.63
C ALA A 386 -22.26 2.55 23.12
N GLN A 387 -21.57 3.40 23.89
CA GLN A 387 -21.84 3.62 25.31
C GLN A 387 -22.71 4.86 25.54
N THR A 388 -22.45 5.93 24.80
CA THR A 388 -23.08 7.24 25.02
C THR A 388 -24.15 7.57 23.98
N GLY A 389 -24.11 6.93 22.81
CA GLY A 389 -24.96 7.30 21.67
C GLY A 389 -24.54 8.58 20.96
N SER A 390 -23.39 9.14 21.32
CA SER A 390 -22.84 10.34 20.67
C SER A 390 -22.27 10.01 19.30
N LEU A 391 -22.48 10.89 18.33
CA LEU A 391 -21.81 10.81 17.04
C LEU A 391 -20.31 11.12 17.22
N VAL A 392 -19.46 10.17 16.87
CA VAL A 392 -17.99 10.27 16.92
C VAL A 392 -17.45 10.90 15.65
N GLU A 393 -17.94 10.43 14.50
CA GLU A 393 -17.46 10.84 13.18
C GLU A 393 -18.54 10.56 12.14
N MET A 394 -18.56 11.36 11.07
CA MET A 394 -19.44 11.12 9.94
C MET A 394 -18.74 11.49 8.63
N TYR A 395 -18.69 10.53 7.72
CA TYR A 395 -18.26 10.74 6.34
C TYR A 395 -19.50 10.71 5.44
N TYR A 396 -19.96 11.89 5.03
CA TYR A 396 -21.10 12.07 4.14
C TYR A 396 -20.81 13.22 3.18
N ARG A 397 -20.41 12.89 1.95
CA ARG A 397 -20.03 13.87 0.92
C ARG A 397 -20.79 13.59 -0.37
N HIS A 398 -21.53 14.59 -0.84
CA HIS A 398 -22.21 14.60 -2.14
C HIS A 398 -21.28 14.84 -3.31
#